data_AF-A0A7C6G6R0-F1
#
_entry.id   AF-A0A7C6G6R0-F1
#
_cell.length_a   1.000
_cell.length_b   1.000
_cell.length_c   1.000
_cell.angle_alpha   90.00
_cell.angle_beta   90.00
_cell.angle_gamma   90.00
#
_symmetry.space_group_name_H-M   'P 1'
#
loop_
_entity.id
_entity.type
_entity.pdbx_description
1 polymer ?
#
loop_
_entity_poly.entity_id
_entity_poly.type
_entity_poly.pdbx_seq_one_letter_code
_entity_poly.pdbx_strand_id
1 'polypeptide(L)'
;MILEVLPDITFSIDCHDGQMGSGLRHHKLIAAAVEYSEVKDLLRAKPVIKVVLLIVLTTVIIGSAQADSELSGLQLLQRQLKLLEGAFAPRSFREAADKWAEGVKTRNGAAQFAVLSPELRSRLRNQYEELMWVTGTSSPWVSECAVRSERKISETQMEFDLLFKLTTSAGPAGEYIVTLAVGKDQDRYFITRIISEVQGLFPY
;
A
#
# COMPACT_ATOMS: atom_id res chain seq x y z
N MET A 1 -5.00 3.14 42.05
CA MET A 1 -5.82 4.36 41.91
C MET A 1 -5.49 4.91 40.52
N ILE A 2 -6.52 5.08 39.69
CA ILE A 2 -6.53 5.12 38.21
C ILE A 2 -6.47 3.74 37.56
N LEU A 3 -7.63 3.26 37.14
CA LEU A 3 -7.83 2.38 35.99
C LEU A 3 -9.26 2.64 35.50
N GLU A 4 -9.38 3.49 34.49
CA GLU A 4 -10.58 3.67 33.69
C GLU A 4 -10.76 2.41 32.84
N VAL A 5 -11.93 1.79 32.95
CA VAL A 5 -12.39 0.72 32.05
C VAL A 5 -13.63 1.23 31.35
N LEU A 6 -13.45 1.67 30.10
CA LEU A 6 -14.55 1.90 29.17
C LEU A 6 -15.04 0.53 28.65
N PRO A 7 -16.37 0.28 28.57
CA PRO A 7 -16.86 -0.95 27.97
C PRO A 7 -16.91 -0.90 26.43
N ASP A 8 -16.42 -1.99 25.84
CA ASP A 8 -16.51 -2.38 24.43
C ASP A 8 -17.94 -2.30 23.88
N ILE A 9 -18.09 -1.57 22.76
CA ILE A 9 -19.28 -1.64 21.91
C ILE A 9 -18.97 -2.64 20.79
N THR A 10 -19.49 -3.85 20.90
CA THR A 10 -19.52 -4.82 19.79
C THR A 10 -20.92 -4.82 19.18
N PHE A 11 -21.02 -4.28 17.96
CA PHE A 11 -22.18 -4.41 17.10
C PHE A 11 -21.98 -5.67 16.25
N SER A 12 -22.80 -6.70 16.47
CA SER A 12 -22.87 -7.86 15.59
C SER A 12 -24.26 -7.91 14.99
N ILE A 13 -24.34 -7.71 13.68
CA ILE A 13 -25.54 -7.99 12.88
C ILE A 13 -25.20 -9.23 12.07
N ASP A 14 -25.87 -10.33 12.34
CA ASP A 14 -26.02 -11.41 11.37
C ASP A 14 -27.45 -11.96 11.41
N CYS A 15 -28.03 -12.08 10.22
CA CYS A 15 -29.43 -12.37 9.97
C CYS A 15 -29.70 -13.88 9.95
N HIS A 16 -30.81 -14.32 10.56
CA HIS A 16 -31.45 -15.56 10.11
C HIS A 16 -32.99 -15.50 10.20
N ASP A 17 -33.60 -16.07 9.16
CA ASP A 17 -35.01 -15.97 8.77
C ASP A 17 -35.99 -16.67 9.72
N GLY A 18 -37.21 -16.11 9.78
CA GLY A 18 -38.42 -16.89 10.02
C GLY A 18 -39.04 -16.82 11.43
N GLN A 19 -40.01 -15.91 11.60
CA GLN A 19 -41.42 -16.20 12.00
C GLN A 19 -42.12 -14.99 12.61
N MET A 20 -43.42 -14.87 12.30
CA MET A 20 -44.33 -13.88 12.86
C MET A 20 -44.42 -13.98 14.38
N GLY A 21 -44.36 -12.84 15.07
CA GLY A 21 -44.71 -12.72 16.48
C GLY A 21 -44.85 -11.26 16.87
N SER A 22 -46.00 -10.89 17.44
CA SER A 22 -46.46 -9.55 17.82
C SER A 22 -45.64 -8.81 18.89
N GLY A 23 -44.33 -9.07 19.00
CA GLY A 23 -43.42 -8.41 19.95
C GLY A 23 -42.66 -7.19 19.39
N LEU A 24 -42.68 -6.96 18.08
CA LEU A 24 -41.77 -6.01 17.41
C LEU A 24 -42.19 -4.52 17.45
N ARG A 25 -43.29 -4.17 18.12
CA ARG A 25 -43.71 -2.75 18.24
C ARG A 25 -43.29 -2.07 19.53
N HIS A 26 -42.95 -2.80 20.60
CA HIS A 26 -42.59 -2.18 21.88
C HIS A 26 -41.10 -1.85 22.00
N HIS A 27 -40.20 -2.66 21.44
CA HIS A 27 -38.75 -2.43 21.58
C HIS A 27 -38.21 -1.26 20.73
N LYS A 28 -38.79 -0.97 19.56
CA LYS A 28 -38.41 0.22 18.77
C LYS A 28 -38.87 1.54 19.42
N LEU A 29 -39.97 1.52 20.16
CA LEU A 29 -40.47 2.70 20.86
C LEU A 29 -39.66 3.03 22.12
N ILE A 30 -39.17 2.00 22.84
CA ILE A 30 -38.36 2.20 24.04
C ILE A 30 -36.95 2.70 23.69
N ALA A 31 -36.32 2.19 22.63
CA ALA A 31 -35.01 2.70 22.19
C ALA A 31 -35.09 4.18 21.78
N ALA A 32 -36.13 4.57 21.03
CA ALA A 32 -36.35 5.97 20.66
C ALA A 32 -36.71 6.85 21.87
N ALA A 33 -37.40 6.33 22.89
CA ALA A 33 -37.78 7.08 24.08
C ALA A 33 -36.61 7.28 25.07
N VAL A 34 -35.70 6.32 25.19
CA VAL A 34 -34.48 6.44 26.00
C VAL A 34 -33.54 7.48 25.39
N GLU A 35 -33.38 7.45 24.06
CA GLU A 35 -32.63 8.46 23.30
C GLU A 35 -33.27 9.87 23.43
N TYR A 36 -34.60 9.95 23.54
CA TYR A 36 -35.31 11.22 23.74
C TYR A 36 -35.26 11.77 25.18
N SER A 37 -35.21 10.91 26.21
CA SER A 37 -35.16 11.34 27.61
C SER A 37 -33.80 11.91 28.00
N GLU A 38 -32.70 11.32 27.52
CA GLU A 38 -31.34 11.83 27.78
C GLU A 38 -31.13 13.21 27.15
N VAL A 39 -31.62 13.41 25.92
CA VAL A 39 -31.57 14.70 25.21
C VAL A 39 -32.40 15.79 25.92
N LYS A 40 -33.45 15.41 26.65
CA LYS A 40 -34.35 16.35 27.35
C LYS A 40 -33.73 16.94 28.62
N ASP A 41 -32.90 16.18 29.32
CA ASP A 41 -32.15 16.66 30.48
C ASP A 41 -30.95 17.53 30.05
N LEU A 42 -30.34 17.22 28.90
CA LEU A 42 -29.38 18.08 28.20
C LEU A 42 -29.97 19.45 27.84
N LEU A 43 -31.24 19.51 27.46
CA LEU A 43 -31.98 20.76 27.19
C LEU A 43 -32.36 21.55 28.46
N ARG A 44 -32.17 21.01 29.67
CA ARG A 44 -32.34 21.76 30.94
C ARG A 44 -31.02 22.29 31.52
N ALA A 45 -29.89 21.95 30.92
CA ALA A 45 -28.59 22.41 31.40
C ALA A 45 -28.45 23.95 31.30
N LYS A 46 -27.63 24.52 32.19
CA LYS A 46 -27.31 25.97 32.20
C LYS A 46 -26.80 26.39 30.80
N PRO A 47 -27.06 27.63 30.36
CA PRO A 47 -26.76 28.08 29.00
C PRO A 47 -25.29 27.84 28.61
N VAL A 48 -24.36 27.94 29.56
CA VAL A 48 -22.93 27.66 29.36
C VAL A 48 -22.66 26.20 28.96
N ILE A 49 -23.34 25.23 29.58
CA ILE A 49 -23.16 23.80 29.30
C ILE A 49 -23.70 23.45 27.91
N LYS A 50 -24.82 24.07 27.49
CA LYS A 50 -25.37 23.90 26.14
C LYS A 50 -24.42 24.42 25.06
N VAL A 51 -23.78 25.57 25.30
CA VAL A 51 -22.82 26.16 24.35
C VAL A 51 -21.58 25.27 24.22
N VAL A 52 -21.04 24.76 25.34
CA VAL A 52 -19.89 23.82 25.31
C VAL A 52 -20.25 22.54 24.55
N LEU A 53 -21.43 21.97 24.81
CA LEU A 53 -21.87 20.76 24.12
C LEU A 53 -22.07 20.99 22.62
N LEU A 54 -22.63 22.14 22.22
CA LEU A 54 -22.84 22.48 20.81
C LEU A 54 -21.50 22.65 20.07
N ILE A 55 -20.51 23.28 20.72
CA ILE A 55 -19.15 23.39 20.19
C ILE A 55 -18.53 22.00 20.01
N VAL A 56 -18.61 21.13 21.03
CA VAL A 56 -18.09 19.75 20.96
C VAL A 56 -18.77 18.96 19.83
N LEU A 57 -20.10 19.03 19.71
CA LEU A 57 -20.84 18.37 18.64
C LEU A 57 -20.41 18.87 17.25
N THR A 58 -20.26 20.18 17.08
CA THR A 58 -19.81 20.75 15.79
C THR A 58 -18.40 20.32 15.43
N THR A 59 -17.47 20.23 16.39
CA THR A 59 -16.11 19.76 16.12
C THR A 59 -16.07 18.28 15.71
N VAL A 60 -16.92 17.43 16.28
CA VAL A 60 -17.01 16.01 15.91
C VAL A 60 -17.55 15.84 14.49
N ILE A 61 -18.60 16.59 14.11
CA ILE A 61 -19.23 16.50 12.79
C ILE A 61 -18.28 16.97 11.67
N ILE A 62 -17.51 18.04 11.91
CA ILE A 62 -16.54 18.54 10.92
C ILE A 62 -15.35 17.57 10.80
N GLY A 63 -14.90 16.99 11.92
CA GLY A 63 -13.80 16.01 11.93
C GLY A 63 -14.11 14.71 11.17
N SER A 64 -15.32 14.18 11.30
CA SER A 64 -15.72 12.96 10.57
C SER A 64 -15.85 13.19 9.06
N ALA A 65 -16.42 14.33 8.64
CA ALA A 65 -16.55 14.65 7.21
C ALA A 65 -15.18 14.79 6.51
N GLN A 66 -14.19 15.37 7.19
CA GLN A 66 -12.84 15.48 6.65
C GLN A 66 -12.15 14.11 6.55
N ALA A 67 -12.26 13.28 7.59
CA ALA A 67 -11.71 11.92 7.60
C ALA A 67 -12.34 11.02 6.51
N ASP A 68 -13.65 11.12 6.27
CA ASP A 68 -14.35 10.35 5.23
C ASP A 68 -13.88 10.76 3.81
N SER A 69 -13.63 12.05 3.59
CA SER A 69 -13.10 12.56 2.31
C SER A 69 -11.66 12.10 2.05
N GLU A 70 -10.81 12.07 3.09
CA GLU A 70 -9.43 11.58 2.98
C GLU A 70 -9.40 10.05 2.80
N LEU A 71 -10.23 9.31 3.54
CA LEU A 71 -10.34 7.86 3.43
C LEU A 71 -10.81 7.42 2.04
N SER A 72 -11.83 8.09 1.48
CA SER A 72 -12.30 7.83 0.12
C SER A 72 -11.24 8.19 -0.93
N GLY A 73 -10.52 9.31 -0.75
CA GLY A 73 -9.38 9.67 -1.61
C GLY A 73 -8.27 8.62 -1.61
N LEU A 74 -7.90 8.09 -0.44
CA LEU A 74 -6.90 7.02 -0.31
C LEU A 74 -7.36 5.72 -0.99
N GLN A 75 -8.63 5.35 -0.84
CA GLN A 75 -9.19 4.17 -1.51
C GLN A 75 -9.16 4.31 -3.04
N LEU A 76 -9.48 5.49 -3.58
CA LEU A 76 -9.40 5.77 -5.01
C LEU A 76 -7.96 5.69 -5.52
N LEU A 77 -6.99 6.25 -4.78
CA LEU A 77 -5.57 6.18 -5.13
C LEU A 77 -5.05 4.73 -5.11
N GLN A 78 -5.40 3.97 -4.07
CA GLN A 78 -5.06 2.54 -3.98
C GLN A 78 -5.65 1.75 -5.15
N ARG A 79 -6.89 2.05 -5.54
CA ARG A 79 -7.53 1.40 -6.70
C ARG A 79 -6.80 1.75 -8.00
N GLN A 80 -6.47 3.02 -8.21
CA GLN A 80 -5.71 3.47 -9.38
C GLN A 80 -4.34 2.80 -9.44
N LEU A 81 -3.61 2.78 -8.32
CA LEU A 81 -2.30 2.13 -8.22
C LEU A 81 -2.38 0.64 -8.55
N LYS A 82 -3.36 -0.07 -8.01
CA LYS A 82 -3.56 -1.50 -8.29
C LYS A 82 -3.81 -1.78 -9.77
N LEU A 83 -4.59 -0.92 -10.43
CA LEU A 83 -4.85 -1.03 -11.88
C LEU A 83 -3.60 -0.73 -12.71
N LEU A 84 -2.83 0.30 -12.33
CA LEU A 84 -1.56 0.64 -12.98
C LEU A 84 -0.53 -0.47 -12.82
N GLU A 85 -0.37 -1.02 -11.62
CA GLU A 85 0.52 -2.17 -11.37
C GLU A 85 0.08 -3.40 -12.16
N GLY A 86 -1.22 -3.65 -12.26
CA GLY A 86 -1.77 -4.72 -13.10
C GLY A 86 -1.46 -4.52 -14.57
N ALA A 87 -1.60 -3.30 -15.09
CA ALA A 87 -1.26 -2.97 -16.47
C ALA A 87 0.26 -3.02 -16.74
N PHE A 88 1.06 -2.66 -15.73
CA PHE A 88 2.52 -2.69 -15.78
C PHE A 88 3.11 -4.08 -15.53
N ALA A 89 2.32 -5.05 -15.07
CA ALA A 89 2.79 -6.40 -14.76
C ALA A 89 3.49 -7.05 -15.97
N PRO A 90 4.64 -7.72 -15.78
CA PRO A 90 5.31 -8.42 -16.87
C PRO A 90 4.53 -9.66 -17.33
N ARG A 91 4.60 -9.97 -18.62
CA ARG A 91 3.93 -11.11 -19.29
C ARG A 91 4.89 -12.21 -19.71
N SER A 92 6.19 -12.04 -19.45
CA SER A 92 7.22 -13.06 -19.65
C SER A 92 8.37 -12.90 -18.66
N PHE A 93 9.21 -13.93 -18.54
CA PHE A 93 10.42 -13.87 -17.72
C PHE A 93 11.34 -12.72 -18.15
N ARG A 94 11.55 -12.60 -19.47
CA ARG A 94 12.40 -11.57 -20.07
C ARG A 94 11.86 -10.18 -19.84
N GLU A 95 10.55 -9.98 -20.00
CA GLU A 95 9.92 -8.68 -19.76
C GLU A 95 10.04 -8.24 -18.29
N ALA A 96 10.03 -9.17 -17.33
CA ALA A 96 10.22 -8.83 -15.92
C ALA A 96 11.64 -8.28 -15.67
N ALA A 97 12.66 -8.95 -16.23
CA ALA A 97 14.05 -8.51 -16.15
C ALA A 97 14.24 -7.16 -16.86
N ASP A 98 13.71 -7.00 -18.07
CA ASP A 98 13.82 -5.76 -18.86
C ASP A 98 13.12 -4.57 -18.15
N LYS A 99 11.91 -4.77 -17.60
CA LYS A 99 11.21 -3.71 -16.85
C LYS A 99 11.94 -3.30 -15.59
N TRP A 100 12.49 -4.26 -14.85
CA TRP A 100 13.30 -3.95 -13.66
C TRP A 100 14.55 -3.16 -14.05
N ALA A 101 15.28 -3.61 -15.08
CA ALA A 101 16.45 -2.95 -15.63
C ALA A 101 16.17 -1.51 -16.12
N GLU A 102 15.05 -1.31 -16.82
CA GLU A 102 14.65 0.01 -17.28
C GLU A 102 14.30 0.91 -16.09
N GLY A 103 13.65 0.38 -15.06
CA GLY A 103 13.41 1.10 -13.82
C GLY A 103 14.71 1.53 -13.14
N VAL A 104 15.74 0.68 -13.14
CA VAL A 104 17.08 1.02 -12.66
C VAL A 104 17.69 2.17 -13.48
N LYS A 105 17.71 2.03 -14.81
CA LYS A 105 18.29 3.02 -15.73
C LYS A 105 17.60 4.38 -15.63
N THR A 106 16.28 4.39 -15.49
CA THR A 106 15.46 5.61 -15.38
C THR A 106 15.34 6.15 -13.95
N ARG A 107 15.99 5.49 -12.97
CA ARG A 107 15.93 5.85 -11.55
C ARG A 107 14.52 5.84 -10.98
N ASN A 108 13.67 4.99 -11.53
CA ASN A 108 12.28 4.82 -11.14
C ASN A 108 12.14 3.63 -10.18
N GLY A 109 12.18 3.93 -8.88
CA GLY A 109 12.06 2.92 -7.82
C GLY A 109 10.65 2.31 -7.76
N ALA A 110 9.61 3.09 -8.08
CA ALA A 110 8.25 2.56 -8.17
C ALA A 110 8.11 1.50 -9.27
N ALA A 111 8.71 1.72 -10.44
CA ALA A 111 8.72 0.75 -11.54
C ALA A 111 9.50 -0.53 -11.18
N GLN A 112 10.66 -0.39 -10.53
CA GLN A 112 11.40 -1.55 -10.01
C GLN A 112 10.57 -2.32 -8.99
N PHE A 113 9.94 -1.63 -8.04
CA PHE A 113 9.15 -2.23 -6.98
C PHE A 113 7.90 -2.96 -7.51
N ALA A 114 7.28 -2.44 -8.58
CA ALA A 114 6.06 -3.01 -9.17
C ALA A 114 6.26 -4.41 -9.78
N VAL A 115 7.48 -4.77 -10.16
CA VAL A 115 7.81 -6.08 -10.77
C VAL A 115 8.41 -7.08 -9.77
N LEU A 116 8.55 -6.70 -8.49
CA LEU A 116 9.03 -7.60 -7.45
C LEU A 116 7.92 -8.56 -6.98
N SER A 117 8.32 -9.75 -6.51
CA SER A 117 7.40 -10.68 -5.85
C SER A 117 6.88 -10.09 -4.54
N PRO A 118 5.71 -10.53 -4.04
CA PRO A 118 5.17 -10.06 -2.75
C PRO A 118 6.18 -10.16 -1.59
N GLU A 119 6.98 -11.22 -1.56
CA GLU A 119 8.02 -11.47 -0.55
C GLU A 119 9.15 -10.45 -0.65
N LEU A 120 9.66 -10.19 -1.87
CA LEU A 120 10.67 -9.14 -2.09
C LEU A 120 10.12 -7.74 -1.79
N ARG A 121 8.87 -7.47 -2.16
CA ARG A 121 8.21 -6.20 -1.84
C ARG A 121 8.15 -5.98 -0.33
N SER A 122 7.78 -7.00 0.43
CA SER A 122 7.76 -6.94 1.90
C SER A 122 9.15 -6.64 2.47
N ARG A 123 10.19 -7.31 1.95
CA ARG A 123 11.57 -7.15 2.43
C ARG A 123 12.18 -5.79 2.09
N LEU A 124 11.93 -5.29 0.88
CA LEU A 124 12.63 -4.11 0.35
C LEU A 124 11.83 -2.81 0.48
N ARG A 125 10.55 -2.87 0.88
CA ARG A 125 9.66 -1.71 0.99
C ARG A 125 10.32 -0.51 1.67
N ASN A 126 10.88 -0.71 2.86
CA ASN A 126 11.47 0.38 3.64
C ASN A 126 12.60 1.07 2.87
N GLN A 127 13.44 0.32 2.16
CA GLN A 127 14.52 0.90 1.36
C GLN A 127 13.99 1.76 0.21
N TYR A 128 12.93 1.31 -0.48
CA TYR A 128 12.30 2.11 -1.54
C TYR A 128 11.60 3.35 -0.99
N GLU A 129 10.97 3.25 0.18
CA GLU A 129 10.28 4.37 0.85
C GLU A 129 11.28 5.41 1.37
N GLU A 130 12.39 4.99 1.98
CA GLU A 130 13.50 5.88 2.41
C GLU A 130 14.12 6.65 1.23
N LEU A 131 14.15 6.03 0.06
CA LEU A 131 14.61 6.64 -1.20
C LEU A 131 13.52 7.46 -1.89
N MET A 132 12.35 7.65 -1.27
CA MET A 132 11.20 8.37 -1.85
C MET A 132 10.84 7.85 -3.25
N TRP A 133 10.97 6.54 -3.47
CA TRP A 133 10.72 5.84 -4.73
C TRP A 133 11.63 6.25 -5.91
N VAL A 134 12.76 6.92 -5.63
CA VAL A 134 13.77 7.30 -6.62
C VAL A 134 15.10 6.63 -6.28
N THR A 135 15.52 5.67 -7.10
CA THR A 135 16.73 4.85 -6.83
C THR A 135 17.94 5.33 -7.61
N GLY A 136 19.14 4.94 -7.17
CA GLY A 136 20.39 5.25 -7.84
C GLY A 136 20.88 6.67 -7.54
N THR A 137 21.92 7.12 -8.24
CA THR A 137 22.57 8.41 -7.98
C THR A 137 22.61 9.29 -9.24
N SER A 138 23.09 10.52 -9.09
CA SER A 138 23.35 11.42 -10.21
C SER A 138 24.67 11.14 -10.93
N SER A 139 25.62 10.48 -10.26
CA SER A 139 26.90 10.04 -10.81
C SER A 139 27.58 9.09 -9.82
N PRO A 140 28.05 7.91 -10.25
CA PRO A 140 27.86 7.33 -11.57
C PRO A 140 26.40 6.90 -11.81
N TRP A 141 25.88 7.09 -13.02
CA TRP A 141 24.54 6.62 -13.41
C TRP A 141 24.62 5.51 -14.47
N VAL A 142 23.57 4.69 -14.54
CA VAL A 142 23.44 3.66 -15.57
C VAL A 142 23.12 4.32 -16.91
N SER A 143 24.02 4.17 -17.89
CA SER A 143 23.80 4.65 -19.26
C SER A 143 23.25 3.55 -20.18
N GLU A 144 23.62 2.30 -19.93
CA GLU A 144 23.20 1.14 -20.71
C GLU A 144 22.92 -0.05 -19.81
N CYS A 145 21.91 -0.85 -20.17
CA CYS A 145 21.66 -2.16 -19.59
C CYS A 145 21.44 -3.17 -20.72
N ALA A 146 22.07 -4.34 -20.61
CA ALA A 146 21.92 -5.43 -21.56
C ALA A 146 21.81 -6.78 -20.84
N VAL A 147 20.99 -7.68 -21.36
CA VAL A 147 20.98 -9.08 -20.91
C VAL A 147 22.22 -9.77 -21.45
N ARG A 148 23.10 -10.20 -20.54
CA ARG A 148 24.32 -10.93 -20.86
C ARG A 148 24.06 -12.43 -20.98
N SER A 149 23.26 -12.99 -20.10
CA SER A 149 22.95 -14.42 -20.08
C SER A 149 21.52 -14.68 -19.58
N GLU A 150 20.92 -15.75 -20.07
CA GLU A 150 19.62 -16.26 -19.61
C GLU A 150 19.78 -17.76 -19.32
N ARG A 151 19.34 -18.21 -18.15
CA ARG A 151 19.40 -19.62 -17.75
C ARG A 151 18.05 -20.08 -17.21
N LYS A 152 17.43 -21.04 -17.91
CA LYS A 152 16.23 -21.71 -17.41
C LYS A 152 16.60 -22.58 -16.21
N ILE A 153 15.97 -22.34 -15.05
CA ILE A 153 16.15 -23.14 -13.84
C ILE A 153 15.05 -24.20 -13.76
N SER A 154 13.81 -23.82 -14.10
CA SER A 154 12.64 -24.71 -14.18
C SER A 154 11.61 -24.14 -15.15
N GLU A 155 10.43 -24.76 -15.26
CA GLU A 155 9.30 -24.19 -16.02
C GLU A 155 8.74 -22.90 -15.40
N THR A 156 8.95 -22.70 -14.09
CA THR A 156 8.43 -21.56 -13.34
C THR A 156 9.53 -20.60 -12.90
N GLN A 157 10.78 -20.83 -13.30
CA GLN A 157 11.90 -20.02 -12.84
C GLN A 157 12.99 -19.87 -13.90
N MET A 158 13.47 -18.64 -14.07
CA MET A 158 14.58 -18.29 -14.96
C MET A 158 15.53 -17.33 -14.25
N GLU A 159 16.81 -17.44 -14.55
CA GLU A 159 17.85 -16.54 -14.06
C GLU A 159 18.40 -15.70 -15.21
N PHE A 160 18.69 -14.42 -14.94
CA PHE A 160 19.24 -13.47 -15.89
C PHE A 160 20.48 -12.82 -15.30
N ASP A 161 21.55 -12.74 -16.09
CA ASP A 161 22.68 -11.85 -15.80
C ASP A 161 22.52 -10.57 -16.61
N LEU A 162 22.39 -9.45 -15.91
CA LEU A 162 22.24 -8.13 -16.52
C LEU A 162 23.56 -7.36 -16.41
N LEU A 163 24.10 -6.92 -17.54
CA LEU A 163 25.27 -6.05 -17.62
C LEU A 163 24.80 -4.60 -17.62
N PHE A 164 25.19 -3.86 -16.58
CA PHE A 164 24.98 -2.43 -16.47
C PHE A 164 26.29 -1.69 -16.77
N LYS A 165 26.25 -0.74 -17.70
CA LYS A 165 27.36 0.18 -17.94
C LYS A 165 27.08 1.51 -17.26
N LEU A 166 28.06 2.00 -16.52
CA LEU A 166 27.95 3.24 -15.79
C LEU A 166 28.71 4.35 -16.49
N THR A 167 28.24 5.58 -16.28
CA THR A 167 28.86 6.78 -16.82
C THR A 167 28.80 7.89 -15.77
N THR A 168 29.81 8.75 -15.80
CA THR A 168 29.89 10.00 -15.06
C THR A 168 29.96 11.15 -16.06
N SER A 169 29.93 12.39 -15.59
CA SER A 169 30.20 13.55 -16.45
C SER A 169 31.60 13.52 -17.09
N ALA A 170 32.54 12.75 -16.52
CA ALA A 170 33.90 12.61 -17.02
C ALA A 170 34.09 11.42 -17.99
N GLY A 171 33.05 10.60 -18.22
CA GLY A 171 33.11 9.43 -19.10
C GLY A 171 32.71 8.12 -18.42
N PRO A 172 33.06 6.96 -19.03
CA PRO A 172 32.69 5.64 -18.52
C PRO A 172 33.17 5.41 -17.08
N ALA A 173 32.34 4.78 -16.26
CA ALA A 173 32.58 4.57 -14.83
C ALA A 173 32.52 3.09 -14.43
N GLY A 174 32.81 2.20 -15.38
CA GLY A 174 32.82 0.76 -15.18
C GLY A 174 31.53 0.07 -15.60
N GLU A 175 31.56 -1.25 -15.46
CA GLU A 175 30.44 -2.13 -15.76
C GLU A 175 30.22 -3.09 -14.59
N TYR A 176 28.97 -3.45 -14.33
CA TYR A 176 28.61 -4.36 -13.24
C TYR A 176 27.56 -5.36 -13.70
N ILE A 177 27.59 -6.53 -13.07
CA ILE A 177 26.62 -7.58 -13.31
C ILE A 177 25.66 -7.66 -12.13
N VAL A 178 24.38 -7.71 -12.44
CA VAL A 178 23.33 -8.04 -11.49
C VAL A 178 22.67 -9.32 -11.95
N THR A 179 22.59 -10.30 -11.05
CA THR A 179 21.90 -11.55 -11.31
C THR A 179 20.49 -11.48 -10.73
N LEU A 180 19.49 -11.68 -11.59
CA LEU A 180 18.07 -11.72 -11.21
C LEU A 180 17.55 -13.14 -11.30
N ALA A 181 16.81 -13.59 -10.29
CA ALA A 181 15.90 -14.71 -10.44
C ALA A 181 14.48 -14.18 -10.70
N VAL A 182 13.84 -14.71 -11.73
CA VAL A 182 12.47 -14.39 -12.10
C VAL A 182 11.62 -15.64 -11.91
N GLY A 183 10.58 -15.51 -11.10
CA GLY A 183 9.57 -16.54 -10.86
C GLY A 183 8.32 -16.31 -11.70
N LYS A 184 7.62 -17.40 -12.01
CA LYS A 184 6.28 -17.41 -12.57
C LYS A 184 5.33 -18.09 -11.58
N ASP A 185 4.25 -17.41 -11.25
CA ASP A 185 3.10 -18.03 -10.59
C ASP A 185 1.82 -17.67 -11.37
N GLN A 186 1.07 -18.71 -11.73
CA GLN A 186 0.00 -18.68 -12.72
C GLN A 186 0.48 -18.00 -14.02
N ASP A 187 -0.09 -16.85 -14.39
CA ASP A 187 0.29 -16.06 -15.58
C ASP A 187 1.02 -14.76 -15.22
N ARG A 188 1.56 -14.67 -13.99
CA ARG A 188 2.27 -13.50 -13.51
C ARG A 188 3.75 -13.81 -13.32
N TYR A 189 4.57 -12.82 -13.66
CA TYR A 189 6.03 -12.91 -13.60
C TYR A 189 6.56 -11.84 -12.66
N PHE A 190 7.52 -12.22 -11.81
CA PHE A 190 8.09 -11.33 -10.79
C PHE A 190 9.55 -11.63 -10.55
N ILE A 191 10.30 -10.60 -10.19
CA ILE A 191 11.64 -10.76 -9.63
C ILE A 191 11.48 -11.37 -8.24
N THR A 192 12.13 -12.51 -8.00
CA THR A 192 12.11 -13.23 -6.72
C THR A 192 13.44 -13.15 -5.98
N ARG A 193 14.53 -12.80 -6.69
CA ARG A 193 15.84 -12.57 -6.10
C ARG A 193 16.64 -11.57 -6.93
N ILE A 194 17.38 -10.71 -6.23
CA ILE A 194 18.34 -9.77 -6.80
C ILE A 194 19.68 -10.06 -6.12
N ILE A 195 20.74 -10.26 -6.88
CA ILE A 195 22.12 -10.40 -6.39
C ILE A 195 22.97 -9.38 -7.12
N SER A 196 23.63 -8.50 -6.37
CA SER A 196 24.58 -7.52 -6.89
C SER A 196 25.85 -7.54 -6.07
N GLU A 197 26.99 -7.43 -6.74
CA GLU A 197 28.30 -7.28 -6.09
C GLU A 197 28.57 -5.82 -5.65
N VAL A 198 27.73 -4.87 -6.06
CA VAL A 198 27.90 -3.44 -5.79
C VAL A 198 26.97 -3.00 -4.67
N GLN A 199 27.55 -2.69 -3.51
CA GLN A 199 26.79 -2.12 -2.41
C GLN A 199 26.31 -0.70 -2.73
N GLY A 200 25.05 -0.41 -2.43
CA GLY A 200 24.48 0.94 -2.46
C GLY A 200 24.07 1.47 -3.84
N LEU A 201 24.28 0.72 -4.93
CA LEU A 201 23.83 1.16 -6.26
C LEU A 201 22.36 0.85 -6.50
N PHE A 202 21.86 -0.25 -5.93
CA PHE A 202 20.46 -0.71 -6.06
C PHE A 202 19.94 -1.22 -4.71
N PRO A 203 18.63 -1.14 -4.44
CA PRO A 203 18.00 -1.90 -3.36
C PRO A 203 17.98 -3.41 -3.73
N TYR A 204 18.51 -4.30 -2.88
CA TYR A 204 18.57 -5.76 -3.15
C TYR A 204 18.33 -6.62 -1.90
#